data_AF-A0A0M3JCL8-F1
#
_entry.id   AF-A0A0M3JCL8-F1
#
_cell.length_a   1.000
_cell.length_b   1.000
_cell.length_c   1.000
_cell.angle_alpha   90.00
_cell.angle_beta   90.00
_cell.angle_gamma   90.00
#
_symmetry.space_group_name_H-M   'P 1'
#
loop_
_entity.id
_entity.type
_entity.pdbx_description
1 polymer ?
#
loop_
_entity_poly.entity_id
_entity_poly.type
_entity_poly.pdbx_seq_one_letter_code
_entity_poly.pdbx_strand_id
1 'polypeptide(L)'
;MTNRSFQVVYGVNVTGEKHEIVGARVLTLHWFIEFPATPELDAAYLVFREAMVEFWKTKSAASGINFIPHNEHAMDDEMRLIIETAVPFAIPVSIQLMLFVIFSNYSSDRKKYVTLFLVSS
;
A
#
# COMPACT_ATOMS: atom_id res chain seq x y z
N MET A 1 -22.92 16.30 17.76
CA MET A 1 -22.21 16.34 16.47
C MET A 1 -23.08 15.66 15.42
N THR A 2 -23.58 16.38 14.42
CA THR A 2 -24.35 15.78 13.32
C THR A 2 -23.41 15.04 12.38
N ASN A 3 -23.47 13.72 12.38
CA ASN A 3 -22.71 12.86 11.47
C ASN A 3 -23.25 13.05 10.05
N ARG A 4 -22.55 13.83 9.22
CA ARG A 4 -22.93 14.07 7.82
C ARG A 4 -22.17 13.07 6.95
N SER A 5 -22.87 12.08 6.42
CA SER A 5 -22.33 11.17 5.40
C SER A 5 -22.22 11.91 4.07
N PHE A 6 -21.01 12.12 3.57
CA PHE A 6 -20.77 12.71 2.25
C PHE A 6 -20.69 11.60 1.19
N GLN A 7 -21.68 11.57 0.29
CA GLN A 7 -21.64 10.73 -0.90
C GLN A 7 -20.94 11.50 -2.01
N VAL A 8 -19.86 10.94 -2.55
CA VAL A 8 -19.09 11.59 -3.63
C VAL A 8 -19.18 10.70 -4.86
N VAL A 9 -19.62 11.29 -5.97
CA VAL A 9 -19.84 10.61 -7.25
C VAL A 9 -18.75 11.03 -8.22
N TYR A 10 -17.99 10.08 -8.76
CA TYR A 10 -16.90 10.36 -9.70
C TYR A 10 -17.17 9.76 -11.08
N GLY A 11 -16.63 10.39 -12.13
CA GLY A 11 -16.79 9.93 -13.51
C GLY A 11 -18.18 10.21 -14.08
N VAL A 12 -18.63 11.46 -13.93
CA VAL A 12 -19.97 11.91 -14.28
C VAL A 12 -19.96 12.53 -15.67
N ASN A 13 -20.84 12.07 -16.57
CA ASN A 13 -21.11 12.78 -17.81
C ASN A 13 -22.22 13.82 -17.54
N VAL A 14 -21.86 15.11 -17.58
CA VAL A 14 -22.79 16.21 -17.29
C VAL A 14 -23.26 16.80 -18.61
N THR A 15 -24.56 16.73 -18.88
CA THR A 15 -25.17 17.39 -20.05
C THR A 15 -26.50 18.04 -19.65
N GLY A 16 -26.79 19.23 -20.21
CA GLY A 16 -28.00 20.02 -19.93
C GLY A 16 -27.74 21.28 -19.07
N GLU A 17 -28.63 22.27 -19.16
CA GLU A 17 -28.51 23.59 -18.48
C GLU A 17 -28.52 23.53 -16.93
N LYS A 18 -29.02 22.43 -16.35
CA LYS A 18 -29.22 22.28 -14.89
C LYS A 18 -28.21 21.34 -14.21
N HIS A 19 -27.10 20.99 -14.87
CA HIS A 19 -26.09 20.08 -14.33
C HIS A 19 -26.66 18.72 -13.89
N GLU A 20 -27.52 18.13 -14.72
CA GLU A 20 -28.09 16.81 -14.43
C GLU A 20 -27.02 15.72 -14.63
N ILE A 21 -26.95 14.80 -13.65
CA ILE A 21 -26.04 13.66 -13.66
C ILE A 21 -26.66 12.55 -14.51
N VAL A 22 -26.22 12.43 -15.77
CA VAL A 22 -26.78 11.48 -16.74
C VAL A 22 -26.08 10.10 -16.69
N GLY A 23 -25.01 9.99 -15.91
CA GLY A 23 -24.39 8.69 -15.64
C GLY A 23 -23.15 8.84 -14.76
N ALA A 24 -23.06 8.00 -13.74
CA ALA A 24 -21.89 7.84 -12.89
C ALA A 24 -21.31 6.45 -13.07
N ARG A 25 -20.01 6.36 -13.34
CA ARG A 25 -19.32 5.07 -13.50
C ARG A 25 -18.85 4.48 -12.18
N VAL A 26 -18.64 5.31 -11.17
CA VAL A 26 -18.13 4.90 -9.84
C VAL A 26 -18.87 5.66 -8.75
N LEU A 27 -19.36 4.94 -7.75
CA LEU A 27 -20.00 5.50 -6.55
C LEU A 27 -19.11 5.22 -5.33
N THR A 28 -18.75 6.27 -4.61
CA THR A 28 -17.97 6.15 -3.37
C THR A 28 -18.85 6.45 -2.16
N LEU A 29 -18.94 5.49 -1.26
CA LEU A 29 -19.66 5.60 0.01
C LEU A 29 -18.66 5.69 1.15
N HIS A 30 -18.71 6.80 1.89
CA HIS A 30 -17.95 6.95 3.13
C HIS A 30 -18.85 6.66 4.31
N TRP A 31 -18.46 5.69 5.14
CA TRP A 31 -19.12 5.39 6.39
C TRP A 31 -18.12 5.54 7.54
N PHE A 32 -18.41 6.47 8.45
CA PHE A 32 -17.63 6.70 9.64
C PHE A 32 -18.15 5.84 10.78
N ILE A 33 -17.27 4.99 11.32
CA ILE A 33 -17.54 4.17 12.50
C ILE A 33 -16.54 4.63 13.56
N GLU A 34 -17.05 5.08 14.70
CA GLU A 34 -16.22 5.45 15.84
C GLU A 34 -15.97 4.20 16.68
N PHE A 35 -14.72 3.74 16.70
CA PHE A 35 -14.28 2.64 17.55
C PHE A 35 -13.42 3.24 18.67
N PRO A 36 -13.79 3.08 19.95
CA PRO A 36 -12.98 3.58 21.06
C PRO A 36 -11.60 2.92 21.03
N ALA A 37 -10.54 3.74 20.98
CA ALA A 37 -9.16 3.26 21.00
C ALA A 37 -8.76 2.87 22.44
N THR A 38 -9.11 1.66 22.83
CA THR A 38 -8.62 1.01 24.05
C THR A 38 -7.87 -0.27 23.67
N PRO A 39 -6.79 -0.65 24.38
CA PRO A 39 -5.98 -1.82 24.03
C PRO A 39 -6.78 -3.13 23.86
N GLU A 40 -7.87 -3.29 24.60
CA GLU A 40 -8.76 -4.46 24.54
C GLU A 40 -9.65 -4.47 23.28
N LEU A 41 -9.90 -3.31 22.68
CA LEU A 41 -10.79 -3.11 21.54
C LEU A 41 -10.05 -3.10 20.19
N ASP A 42 -8.73 -2.91 20.19
CA ASP A 42 -7.93 -2.94 18.96
C ASP A 42 -8.02 -4.29 18.24
N ALA A 43 -7.97 -5.40 18.99
CA ALA A 43 -8.15 -6.73 18.42
C ALA A 43 -9.57 -6.95 17.86
N ALA A 44 -10.60 -6.42 18.54
CA ALA A 44 -11.98 -6.48 18.07
C ALA A 44 -12.19 -5.66 16.79
N TYR A 45 -11.51 -4.51 16.67
CA TYR A 45 -11.52 -3.69 15.47
C TYR A 45 -10.92 -4.43 14.26
N LEU A 46 -9.82 -5.17 14.45
CA LEU A 46 -9.23 -5.99 13.39
C LEU A 46 -10.20 -7.08 12.90
N VAL A 47 -10.82 -7.82 13.82
CA VAL A 47 -11.80 -8.87 13.47
C VAL A 47 -13.00 -8.28 12.74
N PHE A 48 -13.52 -7.15 13.22
CA PHE A 48 -14.61 -6.42 12.57
C PHE A 48 -14.25 -6.04 11.13
N ARG A 49 -13.04 -5.53 10.91
CA ARG A 49 -12.54 -5.14 9.60
C ARG A 49 -12.46 -6.32 8.64
N GLU A 50 -11.92 -7.46 9.08
CA GLU A 50 -11.82 -8.66 8.24
C GLU A 50 -13.21 -9.17 7.82
N ALA A 51 -14.15 -9.22 8.76
CA ALA A 51 -15.53 -9.60 8.48
C ALA A 51 -16.21 -8.66 7.48
N MET A 52 -15.93 -7.35 7.57
CA MET A 52 -16.43 -6.36 6.61
C MET A 52 -15.86 -6.55 5.21
N VAL A 53 -14.57 -6.87 5.08
CA VAL A 53 -13.95 -7.18 3.79
C VAL A 53 -14.58 -8.42 3.16
N GLU A 54 -14.78 -9.48 3.94
CA GLU A 54 -15.41 -10.71 3.47
C GLU A 54 -16.88 -10.49 3.06
N PHE A 55 -17.62 -9.72 3.85
CA PHE A 55 -18.99 -9.32 3.54
C PHE A 55 -19.06 -8.62 2.17
N TRP A 56 -18.22 -7.63 1.91
CA TRP A 56 -18.23 -6.89 0.65
C TRP A 56 -17.76 -7.74 -0.54
N LYS A 57 -16.79 -8.65 -0.34
CA LYS A 57 -16.40 -9.64 -1.36
C LYS A 57 -17.58 -10.54 -1.72
N THR A 58 -18.33 -11.01 -0.73
CA THR A 58 -19.52 -11.85 -0.94
C THR A 58 -20.62 -11.09 -1.69
N LYS A 59 -20.88 -9.83 -1.33
CA LYS A 59 -21.85 -8.98 -2.04
C LYS A 59 -21.40 -8.63 -3.45
N SER A 60 -20.10 -8.44 -3.67
CA SER A 60 -19.51 -8.22 -5.00
C SER A 60 -19.80 -9.41 -5.92
N ALA A 61 -19.50 -10.63 -5.44
CA ALA A 61 -19.79 -11.86 -6.17
C ALA A 61 -21.29 -12.05 -6.46
N ALA A 62 -22.17 -11.69 -5.51
CA ALA A 62 -23.61 -11.88 -5.66
C ALA A 62 -24.31 -10.87 -6.58
N SER A 63 -23.80 -9.63 -6.65
CA SER A 63 -24.46 -8.54 -7.37
C SER A 63 -23.88 -8.25 -8.75
N GLY A 64 -22.71 -8.81 -9.08
CA GLY A 64 -21.98 -8.45 -10.30
C GLY A 64 -21.42 -7.02 -10.29
N ILE A 65 -21.50 -6.33 -9.14
CA ILE A 65 -20.93 -4.99 -8.92
C ILE A 65 -19.61 -5.17 -8.18
N ASN A 66 -18.53 -4.61 -8.73
CA ASN A 66 -17.23 -4.69 -8.06
C ASN A 66 -17.14 -3.68 -6.90
N PHE A 67 -17.29 -4.16 -5.67
CA PHE A 67 -17.06 -3.34 -4.47
C PHE A 67 -15.58 -3.35 -4.09
N ILE A 68 -14.98 -2.17 -3.97
CA ILE A 68 -13.60 -1.97 -3.51
C ILE A 68 -13.65 -1.35 -2.11
N PRO A 69 -13.58 -2.17 -1.04
CA PRO A 69 -13.55 -1.64 0.33
C PRO A 69 -12.17 -1.02 0.61
N HIS A 70 -12.14 0.24 1.05
CA HIS A 70 -10.93 0.92 1.51
C HIS A 70 -11.13 1.32 2.98
N ASN A 71 -10.24 0.88 3.86
CA ASN A 71 -10.22 1.26 5.28
C ASN A 71 -9.05 2.22 5.55
N GLU A 72 -9.08 2.96 6.64
CA GLU A 72 -8.03 3.88 7.07
C GLU A 72 -6.68 3.16 7.27
N HIS A 73 -6.70 1.93 7.80
CA HIS A 73 -5.52 1.07 7.96
C HIS A 73 -5.22 0.16 6.75
N ALA A 74 -5.95 0.29 5.64
CA ALA A 74 -5.66 -0.51 4.45
C ALA A 74 -4.26 -0.19 3.88
N MET A 75 -3.81 1.06 4.05
CA MET A 75 -2.47 1.47 3.62
C MET A 75 -1.36 0.78 4.45
N ASP A 76 -1.57 0.60 5.76
CA ASP A 76 -0.59 -0.02 6.64
C ASP A 76 -0.39 -1.51 6.31
N ASP A 77 -1.47 -2.22 5.98
CA ASP A 77 -1.42 -3.62 5.57
C ASP A 77 -0.70 -3.81 4.24
N GLU A 78 -0.99 -2.96 3.25
CA GLU A 78 -0.31 -2.99 1.95
C GLU A 78 1.19 -2.69 2.11
N MET A 79 1.52 -1.71 2.97
CA MET A 79 2.91 -1.40 3.31
C MET A 79 3.61 -2.58 3.98
N ARG A 80 2.93 -3.26 4.91
CA ARG A 80 3.44 -4.46 5.57
C ARG A 80 3.69 -5.59 4.56
N LEU A 81 2.76 -5.82 3.64
CA LEU A 81 2.89 -6.84 2.59
C LEU A 81 4.08 -6.57 1.68
N ILE A 82 4.30 -5.30 1.30
CA ILE A 82 5.47 -4.89 0.52
C ILE A 82 6.77 -5.20 1.28
N ILE A 83 6.83 -4.90 2.57
CA ILE A 83 7.99 -5.18 3.42
C ILE A 83 8.23 -6.69 3.51
N GLU A 84 7.20 -7.48 3.87
CA GLU A 84 7.30 -8.93 3.99
C GLU A 84 7.73 -9.59 2.67
N THR A 85 7.28 -9.05 1.53
CA THR A 85 7.67 -9.54 0.20
C THR A 85 9.08 -9.08 -0.20
N ALA A 86 9.51 -7.89 0.20
CA ALA A 86 10.82 -7.33 -0.18
C ALA A 86 11.98 -7.83 0.70
N VAL A 87 11.74 -8.11 1.99
CA VAL A 87 12.76 -8.55 2.96
C VAL A 87 13.55 -9.78 2.50
N PRO A 88 12.93 -10.84 1.95
CA PRO A 88 13.65 -12.00 1.42
C PRO A 88 14.67 -11.66 0.33
N PHE A 89 14.47 -10.57 -0.41
CA PHE A 89 15.37 -10.13 -1.48
C PHE A 89 16.53 -9.27 -0.97
N ALA A 90 16.51 -8.81 0.28
CA ALA A 90 17.56 -7.94 0.83
C ALA A 90 18.93 -8.65 0.89
N ILE A 91 18.95 -9.93 1.29
CA ILE A 91 20.17 -10.76 1.36
C ILE A 91 20.77 -11.00 -0.03
N PRO A 92 20.04 -11.54 -1.04
CA PRO A 92 20.62 -11.79 -2.35
C PRO A 92 21.08 -10.51 -3.06
N VAL A 93 20.33 -9.40 -2.93
CA VAL A 93 20.75 -8.10 -3.50
C VAL A 93 22.04 -7.60 -2.86
N SER A 94 22.18 -7.75 -1.54
CA SER A 94 23.39 -7.34 -0.83
C SER A 94 24.61 -8.17 -1.25
N ILE A 95 24.45 -9.49 -1.40
CA ILE A 95 25.51 -10.38 -1.88
C ILE A 95 25.89 -10.04 -3.33
N GLN A 96 24.90 -9.80 -4.19
CA GLN A 96 25.14 -9.39 -5.58
C GLN A 96 25.93 -8.07 -5.64
N LEU A 97 25.59 -7.08 -4.82
CA LEU A 97 26.32 -5.82 -4.73
C LEU A 97 27.76 -6.02 -4.21
N MET A 98 27.95 -6.86 -3.18
CA MET A 98 29.29 -7.19 -2.68
C MET A 98 30.16 -7.82 -3.77
N LEU A 99 29.61 -8.80 -4.50
CA LEU A 99 30.31 -9.44 -5.61
C LEU A 99 30.64 -8.44 -6.72
N PHE A 100 29.69 -7.59 -7.09
CA PHE A 100 29.90 -6.54 -8.09
C PHE A 100 31.07 -5.62 -7.70
N VAL A 101 31.14 -5.18 -6.44
CA VAL A 101 32.24 -4.34 -5.95
C VAL A 101 33.58 -5.06 -6.00
N ILE A 102 33.63 -6.33 -5.57
CA ILE A 102 34.86 -7.13 -5.58
C ILE A 102 35.37 -7.32 -7.01
N PHE A 103 34.51 -7.73 -7.94
CA PHE A 103 34.89 -7.94 -9.34
C PHE A 103 35.25 -6.62 -10.04
N SER A 104 34.54 -5.54 -9.75
CA SER A 104 34.82 -4.23 -10.35
C SER A 104 36.15 -3.63 -9.87
N ASN A 105 36.55 -3.91 -8.63
CA ASN A 105 37.83 -3.47 -8.07
C ASN A 105 38.97 -4.49 -8.26
N TYR A 106 38.68 -5.65 -8.87
CA TYR A 106 39.69 -6.68 -9.13
C TYR A 106 40.63 -6.24 -10.25
N SER A 107 41.67 -5.49 -9.87
CA SER A 107 42.78 -5.12 -10.75
C SER A 107 43.92 -6.13 -10.61
N SER A 108 44.32 -6.78 -11.71
CA SER A 108 45.47 -7.70 -11.77
C SER A 108 46.83 -7.02 -11.60
N ASP A 109 46.86 -5.69 -11.58
CA ASP A 109 48.09 -4.91 -11.47
C ASP A 109 48.48 -4.69 -9.99
N ARG A 110 49.44 -5.48 -9.48
CA ARG A 110 49.90 -5.44 -8.07
C ARG A 110 50.48 -4.08 -7.64
N LYS A 111 50.85 -3.21 -8.58
CA LYS A 111 51.47 -1.90 -8.27
C LYS A 111 50.50 -0.87 -7.70
N LYS A 112 49.18 -1.01 -7.90
CA LYS A 112 48.18 -0.04 -7.41
C LYS A 112 47.83 -0.19 -5.92
N TYR A 113 47.98 -1.38 -5.34
CA TYR A 113 47.64 -1.62 -3.93
C TYR A 113 48.68 -1.03 -2.95
N VAL A 114 49.94 -0.91 -3.37
CA VAL A 114 51.04 -0.34 -2.56
C VAL A 114 50.95 1.19 -2.48
N THR A 115 50.48 1.86 -3.53
CA THR A 115 50.39 3.33 -3.54
C THR A 115 49.28 3.86 -2.62
N LEU A 116 48.20 3.10 -2.41
CA LEU A 116 47.11 3.54 -1.52
C LEU A 116 47.53 3.54 -0.03
N PHE A 117 48.41 2.64 0.38
CA PHE A 117 48.93 2.58 1.76
C PHE A 117 50.00 3.64 2.05
N LEU A 118 50.70 4.14 1.04
CA LEU A 118 51.77 5.15 1.22
C LEU A 118 51.28 6.60 1.14
N VAL A 119 50.05 6.86 0.66
CA VAL A 119 49.46 8.21 0.62
C VAL A 119 48.62 8.51 1.88
N SER A 120 48.40 7.50 2.74
CA SER A 120 47.72 7.64 4.03
C SER A 120 48.66 7.66 5.24
N SER A 121 49.96 7.92 5.05
CA SER A 121 50.95 8.09 6.13
C SER A 121 51.53 9.49 6.15
#